data_AF-A0AAU0RC28-F1
#
_entry.id   AF-A0AAU0RC28-F1
#
_cell.length_a   1.000
_cell.length_b   1.000
_cell.length_c   1.000
_cell.angle_alpha   90.00
_cell.angle_beta   90.00
_cell.angle_gamma   90.00
#
_symmetry.space_group_name_H-M   'P 1'
#
loop_
_entity.id
_entity.type
_entity.pdbx_description
1 polymer ?
#
loop_
_entity_poly.entity_id
_entity_poly.type
_entity_poly.pdbx_seq_one_letter_code
_entity_poly.pdbx_strand_id
1 'polypeptide(L)'
;MKLIGILGAGHISKAAATRFLANDFQVLISNSKGPESLTDIVSQLGTGAKAVTASEAAAADIILLAVPWTKVKDLTELTDWNGKIVIDATNRLEYGTGIEDGGLASSEVVQN
;
A
#
# COMPACT_ATOMS: atom_id res chain seq x y z
N MET A 1 -2.75 19.53 1.42
CA MET A 1 -2.56 18.29 0.65
C MET A 1 -2.65 17.13 1.63
N LYS A 2 -3.37 16.05 1.32
CA LYS A 2 -3.53 14.92 2.24
C LYS A 2 -2.41 13.90 1.99
N LEU A 3 -1.77 13.37 3.03
CA LEU A 3 -0.64 12.45 2.90
C LEU A 3 -1.08 11.04 3.32
N ILE A 4 -0.72 10.03 2.53
CA ILE A 4 -0.95 8.63 2.88
C ILE A 4 0.33 7.81 2.78
N GLY A 5 0.60 7.02 3.82
CA GLY A 5 1.65 6.02 3.84
C GLY A 5 1.13 4.67 3.34
N ILE A 6 1.89 3.99 2.49
CA ILE A 6 1.58 2.64 2.02
C ILE A 6 2.74 1.72 2.41
N LEU A 7 2.43 0.73 3.25
CA LEU A 7 3.34 -0.33 3.65
C LEU A 7 3.09 -1.55 2.75
N GLY A 8 3.97 -1.75 1.77
CA GLY A 8 3.84 -2.77 0.72
C GLY A 8 3.79 -2.16 -0.68
N ALA A 9 4.18 -2.94 -1.69
CA ALA A 9 4.28 -2.47 -3.09
C ALA A 9 3.69 -3.46 -4.11
N GLY A 10 2.74 -4.29 -3.67
CA GLY A 10 2.01 -5.23 -4.52
C GLY A 10 0.89 -4.59 -5.35
N HIS A 11 0.04 -5.42 -5.98
CA HIS A 11 -1.06 -4.93 -6.81
C HIS A 11 -2.03 -4.02 -6.05
N ILE A 12 -2.39 -4.38 -4.82
CA ILE A 12 -3.25 -3.55 -3.95
C ILE A 12 -2.65 -2.16 -3.76
N SER A 13 -1.37 -2.07 -3.42
CA SER A 13 -0.67 -0.80 -3.22
C SER A 13 -0.70 0.08 -4.45
N LYS A 14 -0.44 -0.49 -5.64
CA LYS A 14 -0.41 0.26 -6.90
C LYS A 14 -1.79 0.77 -7.30
N ALA A 15 -2.81 -0.08 -7.17
CA ALA A 15 -4.19 0.29 -7.45
C ALA A 15 -4.68 1.40 -6.51
N ALA A 16 -4.44 1.25 -5.20
CA ALA A 16 -4.81 2.24 -4.21
C ALA A 16 -4.04 3.56 -4.41
N ALA A 17 -2.72 3.51 -4.60
CA ALA A 17 -1.89 4.69 -4.88
C ALA A 17 -2.41 5.49 -6.08
N THR A 18 -2.76 4.81 -7.17
CA THR A 18 -3.33 5.45 -8.38
C THR A 18 -4.61 6.24 -8.03
N ARG A 19 -5.49 5.65 -7.23
CA ARG A 19 -6.75 6.32 -6.82
C ARG A 19 -6.51 7.45 -5.82
N PHE A 20 -5.57 7.31 -4.89
CA PHE A 20 -5.21 8.37 -3.96
C PHE A 20 -4.63 9.59 -4.70
N LEU A 21 -3.70 9.37 -5.63
CA LEU A 21 -3.11 10.44 -6.45
C LEU A 21 -4.17 11.16 -7.28
N ALA A 22 -5.13 10.42 -7.85
CA ALA A 22 -6.26 11.00 -8.59
C ALA A 22 -7.21 11.84 -7.72
N ASN A 23 -7.09 11.79 -6.39
CA ASN A 23 -7.89 12.53 -5.43
C ASN A 23 -7.03 13.48 -4.57
N ASP A 24 -5.95 14.00 -5.14
CA ASP A 24 -5.06 15.03 -4.56
C ASP A 24 -4.34 14.61 -3.26
N PHE A 25 -4.16 13.31 -3.03
CA PHE A 25 -3.25 12.81 -2.00
C PHE A 25 -1.81 12.77 -2.51
N GLN A 26 -0.85 13.01 -1.60
CA GLN A 26 0.53 12.57 -1.77
C GLN A 26 0.69 11.16 -1.21
N VAL A 27 1.43 10.31 -1.91
CA VAL A 27 1.62 8.90 -1.58
C VAL A 27 3.07 8.65 -1.22
N LEU A 28 3.31 8.19 0.01
CA LEU A 28 4.57 7.63 0.45
C LEU A 28 4.49 6.11 0.37
N ILE A 29 5.23 5.48 -0.54
CA ILE A 29 5.20 4.03 -0.74
C ILE A 29 6.51 3.39 -0.27
N SER A 30 6.40 2.27 0.44
CA SER A 30 7.55 1.53 0.97
C SER A 30 7.41 0.03 0.75
N ASN A 31 8.53 -0.68 0.78
CA ASN A 31 8.57 -2.14 0.86
C ASN A 31 9.80 -2.57 1.70
N SER A 32 9.97 -3.88 1.90
CA SER A 32 11.10 -4.43 2.66
C SER A 32 12.45 -4.39 1.93
N LYS A 33 12.48 -4.02 0.64
CA LYS A 33 13.67 -4.01 -0.23
C LYS A 33 14.28 -2.61 -0.38
N GLY A 34 13.74 -1.60 0.30
CA GLY A 34 14.23 -0.23 0.26
C GLY A 34 13.65 0.62 -0.87
N PRO A 35 13.71 1.97 -0.74
CA PRO A 35 13.15 2.91 -1.72
C PRO A 35 13.66 2.72 -3.15
N GLU A 36 14.93 2.33 -3.31
CA GLU A 36 15.59 2.12 -4.60
C GLU A 36 14.89 1.06 -5.45
N SER A 37 14.31 0.05 -4.80
CA SER A 37 13.57 -1.03 -5.47
C SER A 37 12.22 -0.60 -6.06
N LEU A 38 11.78 0.63 -5.75
CA LEU A 38 10.47 1.18 -6.13
C LEU A 38 10.55 2.23 -7.23
N THR A 39 11.73 2.46 -7.81
CA THR A 39 11.97 3.48 -8.85
C THR A 39 10.96 3.38 -10.00
N ASP A 40 10.77 2.18 -10.55
CA ASP A 40 9.83 1.96 -11.66
C ASP A 40 8.38 2.21 -11.25
N ILE A 41 8.00 1.80 -10.03
CA ILE A 41 6.64 1.99 -9.52
C ILE A 41 6.33 3.47 -9.35
N VAL A 42 7.24 4.24 -8.76
CA VAL A 42 7.06 5.70 -8.59
C VAL A 42 7.05 6.40 -9.93
N SER A 43 7.91 5.99 -10.87
CA SER A 43 7.91 6.54 -12.23
C SER A 43 6.57 6.32 -12.94
N GLN A 44 5.96 5.14 -12.79
CA GLN A 44 4.65 4.82 -13.35
C GLN A 44 3.50 5.59 -12.67
N LEU A 45 3.56 5.77 -11.34
CA LEU A 45 2.56 6.50 -10.58
C LEU A 45 2.60 8.02 -10.85
N GLY A 46 3.79 8.55 -11.14
CA GLY A 46 3.97 9.96 -11.51
C GLY A 46 3.97 10.93 -10.32
N THR A 47 3.58 12.18 -10.59
CA THR A 47 3.66 13.28 -9.63
C THR A 47 2.84 13.01 -8.36
N GLY A 48 3.46 13.21 -7.20
CA GLY A 48 2.82 13.01 -5.89
C GLY A 48 3.14 11.66 -5.24
N ALA A 49 3.73 10.71 -5.98
CA ALA A 49 4.26 9.48 -5.41
C ALA A 49 5.74 9.63 -5.03
N LYS A 50 6.12 9.07 -3.88
CA LYS A 50 7.51 9.03 -3.41
C LYS A 50 7.83 7.67 -2.78
N ALA A 51 8.91 7.05 -3.22
CA ALA A 51 9.48 5.88 -2.57
C ALA A 51 10.21 6.31 -1.29
N VAL A 52 9.89 5.68 -0.17
CA VAL A 52 10.47 5.98 1.14
C VAL A 52 10.70 4.71 1.95
N THR A 53 11.39 4.84 3.08
CA THR A 53 11.55 3.76 4.04
C THR A 53 10.20 3.41 4.71
N ALA A 54 10.10 2.22 5.30
CA ALA A 54 8.88 1.81 6.00
C ALA A 54 8.53 2.74 7.17
N SER A 55 9.52 3.22 7.93
CA SER A 55 9.32 4.17 9.03
C SER A 55 8.82 5.53 8.54
N GLU A 56 9.33 6.03 7.41
CA GLU A 56 8.83 7.28 6.81
C GLU A 56 7.39 7.15 6.30
N ALA A 57 7.03 6.02 5.68
CA ALA A 57 5.65 5.77 5.29
C ALA A 57 4.72 5.64 6.52
N ALA A 58 5.15 4.93 7.57
CA ALA A 58 4.38 4.76 8.80
C ALA A 58 4.22 6.07 9.59
N ALA A 59 5.06 7.08 9.35
CA ALA A 59 4.96 8.39 9.99
C ALA A 59 3.72 9.19 9.56
N ALA A 60 3.07 8.86 8.43
CA ALA A 60 1.84 9.52 7.99
C ALA A 60 0.67 9.37 9.00
N ASP A 61 -0.34 10.22 8.88
CA ASP A 61 -1.55 10.13 9.72
C ASP A 61 -2.53 9.04 9.23
N ILE A 62 -2.50 8.74 7.93
CA ILE A 62 -3.29 7.68 7.29
C ILE A 62 -2.31 6.67 6.68
N ILE A 63 -2.51 5.39 7.00
CA ILE A 63 -1.61 4.31 6.58
C ILE A 63 -2.42 3.16 5.98
N LEU A 64 -2.03 2.70 4.80
CA LEU A 64 -2.52 1.47 4.19
C LEU A 64 -1.54 0.32 4.47
N LEU A 65 -2.03 -0.73 5.14
CA LEU A 65 -1.30 -1.99 5.32
C LEU A 65 -1.59 -2.90 4.13
N ALA A 66 -0.61 -3.06 3.25
CA ALA A 66 -0.69 -3.89 2.05
C ALA A 66 0.48 -4.89 1.97
N VAL A 67 0.81 -5.48 3.12
CA VAL A 67 1.82 -6.55 3.26
C VAL A 67 1.14 -7.91 3.42
N PRO A 68 1.84 -9.04 3.18
CA PRO A 68 1.33 -10.35 3.58
C PRO A 68 1.01 -10.39 5.09
N TRP A 69 -0.08 -11.05 5.49
CA TRP A 69 -0.49 -11.17 6.90
C TRP A 69 0.65 -11.63 7.83
N THR A 70 1.48 -12.56 7.36
CA THR A 70 2.64 -13.08 8.11
C THR A 70 3.71 -12.03 8.43
N LYS A 71 3.63 -10.85 7.82
CA LYS A 71 4.57 -9.73 8.01
C LYS A 71 4.01 -8.59 8.86
N VAL A 72 2.75 -8.67 9.29
CA VAL A 72 2.12 -7.62 10.12
C VAL A 72 2.87 -7.41 11.44
N LYS A 73 3.40 -8.48 12.05
CA LYS A 73 4.19 -8.39 13.28
C LYS A 73 5.44 -7.52 13.11
N ASP A 74 6.03 -7.50 11.92
CA ASP A 74 7.23 -6.71 11.64
C ASP A 74 6.92 -5.19 11.62
N LEU A 75 5.64 -4.81 11.56
CA LEU A 75 5.21 -3.41 11.49
C LEU A 75 5.00 -2.76 12.87
N THR A 76 4.91 -3.56 13.94
CA THR A 76 4.47 -3.06 15.26
C THR A 76 5.42 -2.01 15.83
N GLU A 77 6.72 -2.07 15.47
CA GLU A 77 7.76 -1.16 15.96
C GLU A 77 8.09 -0.02 14.99
N LEU A 78 7.38 0.10 13.86
CA LEU A 78 7.71 1.13 12.85
C LEU A 78 7.35 2.56 13.29
N THR A 79 6.35 2.71 14.17
CA THR A 79 5.87 4.02 14.64
C THR A 79 5.02 3.85 15.91
N ASP A 80 4.70 4.95 16.58
CA ASP A 80 3.60 4.96 17.55
C ASP A 80 2.27 4.97 16.80
N TRP A 81 1.48 3.91 16.96
CA TRP A 81 0.22 3.73 16.23
C TRP A 81 -0.95 4.53 16.82
N ASN A 82 -0.79 5.11 18.01
CA ASN A 82 -1.86 5.87 18.65
C ASN A 82 -2.26 7.10 17.82
N GLY A 83 -3.57 7.28 17.61
CA GLY A 83 -4.13 8.43 16.88
C GLY A 83 -4.03 8.35 15.35
N LYS A 84 -3.42 7.29 14.79
CA LYS A 84 -3.34 7.07 13.34
C LYS A 84 -4.59 6.40 12.78
N ILE A 85 -4.94 6.73 11.55
CA ILE A 85 -5.95 6.00 10.77
C ILE A 85 -5.26 4.87 10.01
N VAL A 86 -5.64 3.63 10.28
CA VAL A 86 -5.09 2.44 9.63
C VAL A 86 -6.15 1.81 8.73
N ILE A 87 -5.82 1.69 7.46
CA ILE A 87 -6.59 0.95 6.45
C ILE A 87 -5.90 -0.41 6.30
N ASP A 88 -6.52 -1.46 6.83
CA ASP A 88 -5.97 -2.81 6.76
C ASP A 88 -6.48 -3.53 5.50
N ALA A 89 -5.58 -3.79 4.56
CA ALA A 89 -5.85 -4.59 3.36
C ALA A 89 -5.14 -5.96 3.41
N THR A 90 -4.68 -6.37 4.59
CA THR A 90 -4.10 -7.70 4.80
C THR A 90 -5.21 -8.74 4.93
N ASN A 91 -4.91 -9.98 4.56
CA ASN A 91 -5.84 -11.10 4.70
C ASN A 91 -5.09 -12.32 5.26
N ARG A 92 -5.61 -12.90 6.35
CA ARG A 92 -5.13 -14.17 6.88
C ARG A 92 -5.76 -15.31 6.07
N LEU A 93 -5.23 -15.54 4.88
CA LEU A 93 -5.74 -16.57 3.97
C LEU A 93 -5.22 -17.96 4.35
N GLU A 94 -6.13 -18.92 4.42
CA GLU A 94 -5.84 -20.33 4.18
C GLU A 94 -6.15 -20.59 2.69
N TYR A 95 -5.19 -21.09 1.92
CA TYR A 95 -5.34 -21.20 0.47
C TYR A 95 -6.38 -22.27 0.09
N GLY A 96 -7.44 -21.84 -0.62
CA GLY A 96 -8.36 -22.68 -1.39
C GLY A 96 -8.08 -22.60 -2.90
N THR A 97 -9.00 -23.07 -3.75
CA THR A 97 -8.80 -23.17 -5.22
C THR A 97 -8.70 -21.83 -5.98
N GLY A 98 -8.92 -20.68 -5.34
CA GLY A 98 -8.87 -19.36 -5.97
C GLY A 98 -10.07 -19.06 -6.88
N ILE A 99 -10.13 -17.82 -7.40
CA ILE A 99 -11.05 -17.37 -8.46
C ILE A 99 -10.17 -16.94 -9.64
N GLU A 100 -10.51 -17.34 -10.86
CA GLU A 100 -9.87 -16.79 -12.07
C GLU A 100 -10.40 -15.36 -12.30
N ASP A 101 -9.53 -14.36 -12.18
CA ASP A 101 -9.88 -12.94 -12.25
C ASP A 101 -9.46 -12.26 -13.57
N GLY A 102 -8.80 -13.00 -14.48
CA GLY A 102 -8.28 -12.46 -15.73
C GLY A 102 -7.28 -11.32 -15.55
N GLY A 103 -6.69 -11.16 -14.36
CA GLY A 103 -5.78 -10.06 -14.02
C GLY A 103 -6.47 -8.77 -13.56
N LEU A 104 -7.80 -8.79 -13.33
CA LEU A 104 -8.57 -7.63 -12.85
C LEU A 104 -8.49 -7.49 -11.32
N ALA A 105 -8.60 -6.26 -10.81
CA ALA A 105 -8.86 -6.05 -9.39
C ALA A 105 -10.28 -6.51 -9.03
N SER A 106 -10.51 -6.96 -7.79
CA SER A 106 -11.83 -7.46 -7.34
C SER A 106 -12.96 -6.44 -7.53
N SER A 107 -12.67 -5.13 -7.40
CA SER A 107 -13.64 -4.07 -7.66
C SER A 107 -14.01 -3.96 -9.15
N GLU A 108 -13.07 -4.24 -10.05
CA GLU A 108 -13.30 -4.21 -11.50
C GLU A 108 -14.11 -5.44 -11.94
N VAL A 109 -13.91 -6.58 -11.28
CA VAL A 109 -14.78 -7.77 -11.45
C VAL A 109 -16.22 -7.48 -11.06
N VAL A 110 -16.45 -6.73 -9.97
CA VAL A 110 -17.79 -6.40 -9.48
C VAL A 110 -18.48 -5.30 -10.31
N GLN A 111 -17.71 -4.41 -10.93
CA GLN A 111 -18.24 -3.27 -11.68
C GLN A 111 -18.53 -3.58 -13.16
N ASN A 112 -18.13 -4.75 -13.65
CA ASN A 112 -18.50 -5.29 -14.97
C ASN A 112 -19.81 -6.07 -14.90
#